data_AF-A0A843WJS8-F1
#
_entry.id   AF-A0A843WJS8-F1
#
_cell.length_a   1.000
_cell.length_b   1.000
_cell.length_c   1.000
_cell.angle_alpha   90.00
_cell.angle_beta   90.00
_cell.angle_gamma   90.00
#
_symmetry.space_group_name_H-M   'P 1'
#
loop_
_entity.id
_entity.type
_entity.pdbx_description
1 polymer ?
#
loop_
_entity_poly.entity_id
_entity_poly.type
_entity_poly.pdbx_seq_one_letter_code
_entity_poly.pdbx_strand_id
1 'polypeptide(L)'
;MGAYELIKGDVKDLHHAVADVGPDHRLLVAMEEGYAPRALESAADKLRGTDEAAMLILSHGGERAAGSPGCPRKQQKQMDKKVPQQQQQRRLVSLDVFRGVTVALMIFVDEAGGVLPAINHSPWNGVTLADFVMPFFLFIVGVALAFAYKRVPDRGVATWKAVLRALKLSILGLFLQGGYFHGLNNLTYGVDILSIRWMGVLQRIAIAYLLAAICEIWLRSDDDVDSGFALLRKYRSQLLVGLLLAASYMILLYGLYVPDWEYQIPGEGPSPKTLLVKCGVRSDTGPGCNAVGMIDRKVFGIQHLYRRPVYARTKYCSINSPDYGPLPSDASSWCQAPFDPEGLLSSMMAIVTCLIGLQFGHVIVNFKDHKDRILQWMMPSFCLLAVAFSLDFFGLHMNKALYSLSYTCATAGAAGVLFTGIYVLVDVYGYRRPTFVMEWMGMHALMIYVLVACNVLPVMIQGFYWEQPKNNLVSCLHPPSAAVFFSCFSQRMAFAAPDGNRAVMMDGANCGSAVFALWMRHR
;
A
#
# COMPACT_ATOMS: atom_id res chain seq x y z
N MET A 1 51.24 6.38 -0.92
CA MET A 1 50.93 7.78 -1.28
C MET A 1 50.40 7.81 -2.71
N GLY A 2 49.07 7.76 -2.88
CA GLY A 2 48.43 7.70 -4.19
C GLY A 2 47.04 7.09 -4.09
N ALA A 3 46.11 7.82 -3.45
CA ALA A 3 44.66 7.56 -3.41
C ALA A 3 43.90 8.60 -2.57
N TYR A 4 44.59 9.36 -1.71
CA TYR A 4 43.97 10.30 -0.76
C TYR A 4 43.95 11.77 -1.21
N GLU A 5 44.62 12.11 -2.32
CA GLU A 5 44.68 13.49 -2.86
C GLU A 5 43.67 13.76 -3.99
N LEU A 6 43.01 12.73 -4.54
CA LEU A 6 42.00 12.90 -5.60
C LEU A 6 40.59 13.24 -5.08
N ILE A 7 40.36 13.22 -3.77
CA ILE A 7 39.06 13.55 -3.15
C ILE A 7 39.05 14.99 -2.59
N LYS A 8 40.22 15.61 -2.43
CA LYS A 8 40.33 16.97 -1.86
C LYS A 8 40.22 18.09 -2.89
N GLY A 9 40.40 17.80 -4.19
CA GLY A 9 40.29 18.77 -5.28
C GLY A 9 38.85 19.16 -5.62
N ASP A 10 37.92 18.20 -5.65
CA ASP A 10 36.53 18.42 -6.10
C ASP A 10 35.58 19.01 -5.04
N VAL A 11 36.00 19.09 -3.77
CA VAL A 11 35.14 19.60 -2.69
C VAL A 11 35.21 21.13 -2.57
N LYS A 12 36.27 21.77 -3.07
CA LYS A 12 36.42 23.23 -2.95
C LYS A 12 35.57 24.02 -3.97
N ASP A 13 35.35 23.46 -5.15
CA ASP A 13 34.53 24.13 -6.19
C ASP A 13 33.03 23.90 -6.00
N LEU A 14 32.63 22.87 -5.24
CA LEU A 14 31.23 22.64 -4.89
C LEU A 14 30.73 23.56 -3.77
N HIS A 15 31.62 23.98 -2.86
CA HIS A 15 31.28 24.90 -1.77
C HIS A 15 31.02 26.34 -2.26
N HIS A 16 31.58 26.76 -3.39
CA HIS A 16 31.30 28.07 -3.98
C HIS A 16 30.01 28.12 -4.82
N ALA A 17 29.49 26.98 -5.28
CA ALA A 17 28.25 26.91 -6.06
C ALA A 17 26.97 26.73 -5.20
N VAL A 18 27.11 26.41 -3.92
CA VAL A 18 25.98 26.10 -3.01
C VAL A 18 25.67 27.24 -2.02
N ALA A 19 26.48 28.30 -2.00
CA ALA A 19 26.30 29.42 -1.05
C ALA A 19 25.12 30.36 -1.37
N ASP A 20 24.43 30.21 -2.51
CA ASP A 20 23.42 31.17 -2.99
C ASP A 20 21.97 30.64 -3.02
N VAL A 21 21.70 29.50 -2.39
CA VAL A 21 20.33 28.98 -2.26
C VAL A 21 20.00 28.78 -0.77
N GLY A 22 19.15 29.68 -0.25
CA GLY A 22 18.63 29.63 1.10
C GLY A 22 17.89 28.33 1.44
N PRO A 23 17.52 28.12 2.72
CA PRO A 23 17.12 26.82 3.23
C PRO A 23 15.69 26.50 2.79
N ASP A 24 15.53 25.88 1.63
CA ASP A 24 14.23 25.46 1.13
C ASP A 24 13.97 24.00 1.50
N HIS A 25 13.03 23.79 2.43
CA HIS A 25 12.66 22.50 3.04
C HIS A 25 12.21 21.41 2.04
N ARG A 26 12.08 21.78 0.76
CA ARG A 26 11.60 20.96 -0.37
C ARG A 26 12.67 20.07 -1.00
N LEU A 27 13.95 20.35 -0.79
CA LEU A 27 15.04 19.56 -1.37
C LEU A 27 15.17 18.17 -0.71
N LEU A 28 14.85 18.08 0.58
CA LEU A 28 14.85 16.83 1.33
C LEU A 28 13.72 15.88 0.91
N VAL A 29 12.55 16.42 0.54
CA VAL A 29 11.42 15.63 0.02
C VAL A 29 11.72 15.03 -1.36
N ALA A 30 12.51 15.72 -2.20
CA ALA A 30 12.90 15.21 -3.51
C ALA A 30 13.87 14.00 -3.43
N MET A 31 14.67 13.91 -2.35
CA MET A 31 15.55 12.76 -2.10
C MET A 31 14.79 11.53 -1.59
N GLU A 32 13.67 11.72 -0.88
CA GLU A 32 12.84 10.62 -0.36
C GLU A 32 12.03 9.91 -1.48
N GLU A 33 11.70 10.62 -2.57
CA GLU A 33 10.90 10.09 -3.68
C GLU A 33 11.72 9.64 -4.92
N GLY A 34 13.06 9.68 -4.87
CA GLY A 34 13.91 9.16 -5.95
C GLY A 34 13.76 9.89 -7.29
N TYR A 35 13.34 11.15 -7.28
CA TYR A 35 13.39 12.01 -8.45
C TYR A 35 14.79 12.61 -8.57
N ALA A 36 15.60 12.11 -9.50
CA ALA A 36 16.75 12.86 -9.97
C ALA A 36 16.24 14.14 -10.66
N PRO A 37 16.61 15.35 -10.20
CA PRO A 37 16.24 16.57 -10.92
C PRO A 37 16.95 16.57 -12.28
N ARG A 38 16.18 16.73 -13.37
CA ARG A 38 16.67 16.90 -14.76
C ARG A 38 17.72 18.00 -14.94
N ALA A 39 17.95 18.84 -13.93
CA ALA A 39 19.04 19.81 -13.91
C ALA A 39 20.42 19.15 -13.96
N LEU A 40 20.59 17.93 -13.41
CA LEU A 40 21.87 17.21 -13.43
C LEU A 40 22.15 16.54 -14.79
N GLU A 41 21.13 15.97 -15.44
CA GLU A 41 21.26 15.40 -16.81
C GLU A 41 21.55 16.48 -17.85
N SER A 42 20.90 17.66 -17.75
CA SER A 42 21.17 18.78 -18.66
C SER A 42 22.57 19.40 -18.47
N ALA A 43 23.18 19.24 -17.30
CA ALA A 43 24.56 19.66 -17.05
C ALA A 43 25.56 18.62 -17.58
N ALA A 44 25.27 17.33 -17.44
CA ALA A 44 26.08 16.24 -17.97
C ALA A 44 26.11 16.22 -19.52
N ASP A 45 24.97 16.47 -20.18
CA ASP A 45 24.92 16.59 -21.65
C ASP A 45 25.62 17.85 -22.18
N LYS A 46 25.66 18.94 -21.39
CA LYS A 46 26.42 20.14 -21.72
C LYS A 46 27.93 19.94 -21.59
N LEU A 47 28.37 19.15 -20.61
CA LEU A 47 29.79 18.79 -20.44
C LEU A 47 30.26 17.81 -21.52
N ARG A 48 29.38 16.93 -22.02
CA ARG A 48 29.69 16.00 -23.10
C ARG A 48 29.82 16.67 -24.48
N GLY A 49 29.15 17.80 -24.69
CA GLY A 49 29.23 18.59 -25.93
C GLY A 49 30.41 19.57 -25.99
N THR A 50 31.06 19.86 -24.86
CA THR A 50 32.20 20.79 -24.80
C THR A 50 33.53 20.16 -25.18
N ASP A 51 33.67 18.83 -25.14
CA ASP A 51 34.92 18.13 -25.48
C ASP A 51 35.13 17.91 -27.00
N GLU A 52 34.07 17.96 -27.81
CA GLU A 52 34.20 17.88 -29.29
C GLU A 52 34.35 19.25 -29.98
N ALA A 53 34.06 20.36 -29.29
CA ALA A 53 34.17 21.72 -29.84
C ALA A 53 35.52 22.41 -29.53
N ALA A 54 36.37 21.82 -28.70
CA ALA A 54 37.67 22.39 -28.30
C ALA A 54 38.86 21.98 -29.19
N MET A 55 38.60 21.34 -30.34
CA MET A 55 39.62 21.02 -31.33
C MET A 55 39.29 21.67 -32.68
N LEU A 56 39.18 23.01 -32.72
CA LEU A 56 39.35 23.79 -33.94
C LEU A 56 39.49 25.28 -33.61
N ILE A 57 40.63 25.83 -34.03
CA ILE A 57 40.97 27.25 -34.19
C ILE A 57 41.59 27.94 -32.96
N LEU A 58 42.91 27.73 -32.85
CA LEU A 58 43.86 28.65 -32.23
C LEU A 58 44.03 29.91 -33.10
N SER A 59 43.94 31.07 -32.45
CA SER A 59 44.82 32.24 -32.54
C SER A 59 45.46 32.61 -33.89
N HIS A 60 45.10 33.78 -34.43
CA HIS A 60 46.06 34.87 -34.70
C HIS A 60 45.33 36.22 -34.84
N GLY A 61 45.94 37.27 -34.30
CA GLY A 61 45.37 38.61 -34.20
C GLY A 61 45.90 39.59 -35.25
N GLY A 62 45.49 40.86 -35.12
CA GLY A 62 46.10 41.98 -35.84
C GLY A 62 45.12 43.01 -36.41
N GLU A 63 45.24 44.23 -35.90
CA GLU A 63 45.07 45.53 -36.58
C GLU A 63 43.76 46.36 -36.51
N ARG A 64 44.03 47.67 -36.46
CA ARG A 64 43.21 48.83 -36.09
C ARG A 64 42.52 49.43 -37.32
N ALA A 65 41.36 50.08 -37.14
CA ALA A 65 41.16 51.53 -37.39
C ALA A 65 39.67 51.95 -37.52
N ALA A 66 39.35 53.02 -36.80
CA ALA A 66 38.45 54.16 -37.11
C ALA A 66 37.00 53.96 -37.62
N GLY A 67 36.07 54.66 -36.96
CA GLY A 67 34.86 55.20 -37.58
C GLY A 67 33.55 55.01 -36.80
N SER A 68 33.13 56.03 -36.05
CA SER A 68 31.71 56.35 -35.80
C SER A 68 31.32 57.52 -36.73
N PRO A 69 30.03 57.88 -36.94
CA PRO A 69 28.79 57.29 -36.42
C PRO A 69 27.74 57.02 -37.54
N GLY A 70 26.75 56.19 -37.25
CA GLY A 70 25.59 56.05 -38.13
C GLY A 70 24.57 55.06 -37.59
N CYS A 71 23.59 55.56 -36.85
CA CYS A 71 22.40 54.81 -36.49
C CYS A 71 21.42 54.83 -37.67
N PRO A 72 20.93 53.67 -38.13
CA PRO A 72 19.54 53.58 -38.54
C PRO A 72 18.84 52.41 -37.83
N ARG A 73 17.93 52.81 -36.94
CA ARG A 73 16.71 52.15 -36.47
C ARG A 73 16.35 50.86 -37.22
N LYS A 74 16.76 49.70 -36.71
CA LYS A 74 16.17 48.40 -37.08
C LYS A 74 14.96 48.12 -36.20
N GLN A 75 13.83 47.87 -36.86
CA GLN A 75 12.59 47.37 -36.27
C GLN A 75 12.90 46.14 -35.40
N GLN A 76 12.67 46.29 -34.10
CA GLN A 76 12.67 45.17 -33.15
C GLN A 76 11.41 44.34 -33.43
N LYS A 77 11.53 43.32 -34.29
CA LYS A 77 10.53 42.27 -34.41
C LYS A 77 10.61 41.47 -33.11
N GLN A 78 9.70 41.78 -32.19
CA GLN A 78 9.57 41.11 -30.91
C GLN A 78 9.21 39.64 -31.19
N MET A 79 10.23 38.78 -31.20
CA MET A 79 10.07 37.34 -31.17
C MET A 79 9.57 37.03 -29.76
N ASP A 80 8.26 36.86 -29.60
CA ASP A 80 7.66 36.22 -28.44
C ASP A 80 8.22 34.79 -28.34
N LYS A 81 9.35 34.66 -27.64
CA LYS A 81 9.80 33.39 -27.10
C LYS A 81 8.73 32.95 -26.11
N LYS A 82 7.76 32.16 -26.58
CA LYS A 82 6.99 31.27 -25.71
C LYS A 82 8.00 30.39 -24.99
N VAL A 83 8.35 30.79 -23.77
CA VAL A 83 8.96 29.91 -22.78
C VAL A 83 8.11 28.63 -22.79
N PRO A 84 8.70 27.44 -22.98
CA PRO A 84 7.95 26.20 -22.84
C PRO A 84 7.38 26.21 -21.42
N GLN A 85 6.08 26.43 -21.28
CA GLN A 85 5.41 26.20 -20.01
C GLN A 85 5.66 24.74 -19.68
N GLN A 86 6.57 24.49 -18.73
CA GLN A 86 6.71 23.20 -18.09
C GLN A 86 5.31 22.81 -17.62
N GLN A 87 4.72 21.82 -18.28
CA GLN A 87 3.42 21.29 -17.96
C GLN A 87 3.58 20.57 -16.62
N GLN A 88 3.54 21.33 -15.53
CA GLN A 88 3.63 20.84 -14.17
C GLN A 88 2.54 19.77 -14.03
N GLN A 89 2.95 18.53 -13.74
CA GLN A 89 2.01 17.42 -13.57
C GLN A 89 1.04 17.82 -12.45
N ARG A 90 -0.16 18.28 -12.82
CA ARG A 90 -1.20 18.63 -11.86
C ARG A 90 -1.60 17.34 -11.16
N ARG A 91 -1.16 17.21 -9.91
CA ARG A 91 -1.51 16.14 -9.00
C ARG A 91 -3.03 16.12 -8.80
N LEU A 92 -3.63 14.93 -8.80
CA LEU A 92 -5.08 14.77 -8.68
C LEU A 92 -5.47 14.79 -7.20
N VAL A 93 -6.04 15.91 -6.75
CA VAL A 93 -6.34 16.15 -5.32
C VAL A 93 -7.35 15.12 -4.79
N SER A 94 -8.38 14.78 -5.56
CA SER A 94 -9.36 13.77 -5.16
C SER A 94 -8.76 12.39 -4.86
N LEU A 95 -7.67 12.02 -5.53
CA LEU A 95 -6.96 10.75 -5.30
C LEU A 95 -6.18 10.76 -3.98
N ASP A 96 -5.57 11.88 -3.63
CA ASP A 96 -4.91 12.04 -2.33
C ASP A 96 -5.94 12.07 -1.21
N VAL A 97 -7.06 12.79 -1.38
CA VAL A 97 -8.16 12.79 -0.40
C VAL A 97 -8.74 11.39 -0.21
N PHE A 98 -9.00 10.63 -1.28
CA PHE A 98 -9.51 9.26 -1.15
C PHE A 98 -8.54 8.34 -0.40
N ARG A 99 -7.23 8.49 -0.66
CA ARG A 99 -6.20 7.78 0.10
C ARG A 99 -6.18 8.18 1.56
N GLY A 100 -6.28 9.46 1.88
CA GLY A 100 -6.35 9.95 3.25
C GLY A 100 -7.58 9.49 4.00
N VAL A 101 -8.76 9.48 3.35
CA VAL A 101 -9.98 8.89 3.91
C VAL A 101 -9.78 7.40 4.21
N THR A 102 -9.10 6.67 3.32
CA THR A 102 -8.81 5.25 3.54
C THR A 102 -7.84 5.03 4.71
N VAL A 103 -6.81 5.88 4.86
CA VAL A 103 -5.90 5.85 6.02
C VAL A 103 -6.63 6.21 7.31
N ALA A 104 -7.48 7.24 7.30
CA ALA A 104 -8.29 7.62 8.44
C ALA A 104 -9.25 6.48 8.84
N LEU A 105 -9.85 5.81 7.86
CA LEU A 105 -10.69 4.65 8.09
C LEU A 105 -9.90 3.49 8.71
N MET A 106 -8.70 3.20 8.21
CA MET A 106 -7.80 2.19 8.79
C MET A 106 -7.55 2.44 10.28
N ILE A 107 -7.15 3.67 10.63
CA ILE A 107 -6.92 4.06 12.03
C ILE A 107 -8.22 3.90 12.85
N PHE A 108 -9.34 4.37 12.31
CA PHE A 108 -10.62 4.30 13.00
C PHE A 108 -11.05 2.86 13.30
N VAL A 109 -10.93 1.94 12.33
CA VAL A 109 -11.34 0.55 12.53
C VAL A 109 -10.39 -0.23 13.43
N ASP A 110 -9.09 0.10 13.43
CA ASP A 110 -8.10 -0.50 14.33
C ASP A 110 -8.39 -0.14 15.80
N GLU A 111 -8.85 1.08 16.05
CA GLU A 111 -9.17 1.56 17.40
C GLU A 111 -10.59 1.20 17.85
N ALA A 112 -11.60 1.41 17.01
CA ALA A 112 -13.01 1.19 17.38
C ALA A 112 -13.47 -0.26 17.18
N GLY A 113 -12.74 -1.06 16.42
CA GLY A 113 -13.11 -2.45 16.11
C GLY A 113 -13.18 -3.36 17.34
N GLY A 114 -12.43 -3.08 18.40
CA GLY A 114 -12.51 -3.84 19.64
C GLY A 114 -13.84 -3.67 20.40
N VAL A 115 -14.52 -2.52 20.22
CA VAL A 115 -15.74 -2.17 20.96
C VAL A 115 -17.00 -2.46 20.15
N LEU A 116 -16.94 -2.25 18.83
CA LEU A 116 -18.10 -2.37 17.95
C LEU A 116 -17.87 -3.50 16.92
N PRO A 117 -18.56 -4.65 17.06
CA PRO A 117 -18.40 -5.79 16.15
C PRO A 117 -18.67 -5.46 14.68
N ALA A 118 -19.57 -4.51 14.40
CA ALA A 118 -19.88 -4.06 13.03
C ALA A 118 -18.72 -3.28 12.37
N ILE A 119 -17.81 -2.74 13.18
CA ILE A 119 -16.61 -2.02 12.71
C ILE A 119 -15.43 -2.98 12.58
N ASN A 120 -15.37 -4.01 13.41
CA ASN A 120 -14.33 -5.04 13.37
C ASN A 120 -14.45 -5.95 12.14
N HIS A 121 -13.38 -6.64 11.77
CA HIS A 121 -13.37 -7.62 10.68
C HIS A 121 -14.39 -8.74 10.89
N SER A 122 -15.06 -9.12 9.80
CA SER A 122 -15.89 -10.31 9.75
C SER A 122 -15.05 -11.57 10.06
N PRO A 123 -15.56 -12.52 10.89
CA PRO A 123 -14.82 -13.74 11.22
C PRO A 123 -14.49 -14.63 10.01
N TRP A 124 -15.40 -14.73 9.03
CA TRP A 124 -15.18 -15.51 7.82
C TRP A 124 -15.99 -15.01 6.62
N ASN A 125 -17.30 -15.31 6.61
CA ASN A 125 -18.24 -14.82 5.60
C ASN A 125 -18.92 -13.54 6.08
N GLY A 126 -19.24 -12.67 5.14
CA GLY A 126 -19.76 -11.33 5.37
C GLY A 126 -18.69 -10.26 5.15
N VAL A 127 -19.12 -9.01 5.20
CA VAL A 127 -18.25 -7.84 5.04
C VAL A 127 -18.64 -6.82 6.10
N THR A 128 -17.64 -6.30 6.80
CA THR A 128 -17.78 -5.18 7.72
C THR A 128 -16.98 -3.97 7.26
N LEU A 129 -17.07 -2.86 7.99
CA LEU A 129 -16.42 -1.61 7.60
C LEU A 129 -14.90 -1.75 7.45
N ALA A 130 -14.24 -2.49 8.35
CA ALA A 130 -12.78 -2.72 8.28
C ALA A 130 -12.34 -3.50 7.03
N ASP A 131 -13.24 -4.29 6.44
CA ASP A 131 -12.89 -5.14 5.30
C ASP A 131 -12.71 -4.31 4.00
N PHE A 132 -13.20 -3.07 3.94
CA PHE A 132 -13.04 -2.20 2.76
C PHE A 132 -11.66 -1.54 2.61
N VAL A 133 -10.89 -1.43 3.70
CA VAL A 133 -9.65 -0.63 3.75
C VAL A 133 -8.61 -1.09 2.74
N MET A 134 -8.28 -2.39 2.74
CA MET A 134 -7.23 -2.92 1.86
C MET A 134 -7.63 -2.89 0.36
N PRO A 135 -8.84 -3.31 -0.04
CA PRO A 135 -9.29 -3.17 -1.42
C PRO A 135 -9.31 -1.73 -1.93
N PHE A 136 -9.62 -0.75 -1.08
CA PHE A 136 -9.55 0.67 -1.46
C PHE A 136 -8.13 1.10 -1.77
N PHE A 137 -7.13 0.67 -0.98
CA PHE A 137 -5.73 0.93 -1.31
C PHE A 137 -5.32 0.30 -2.65
N LEU A 138 -5.70 -0.95 -2.92
CA LEU A 138 -5.42 -1.60 -4.20
C LEU A 138 -6.04 -0.85 -5.38
N PHE A 139 -7.28 -0.40 -5.22
CA PHE A 139 -7.98 0.40 -6.23
C PHE A 139 -7.25 1.73 -6.49
N ILE A 140 -6.86 2.45 -5.43
CA ILE A 140 -6.11 3.72 -5.51
C ILE A 140 -4.77 3.52 -6.23
N VAL A 141 -4.05 2.43 -5.92
CA VAL A 141 -2.79 2.08 -6.59
C VAL A 141 -3.03 1.88 -8.09
N GLY A 142 -4.12 1.20 -8.47
CA GLY A 142 -4.56 1.07 -9.85
C GLY A 142 -4.77 2.42 -10.54
N VAL A 143 -5.58 3.29 -9.93
CA VAL A 143 -5.86 4.64 -10.48
C VAL A 143 -4.56 5.43 -10.69
N ALA A 144 -3.63 5.36 -9.73
CA ALA A 144 -2.34 6.07 -9.80
C ALA A 144 -1.44 5.57 -10.94
N LEU A 145 -1.49 4.28 -11.28
CA LEU A 145 -0.68 3.68 -12.35
C LEU A 145 -0.96 4.30 -13.72
N ALA A 146 -2.23 4.61 -14.02
CA ALA A 146 -2.62 5.26 -15.29
C ALA A 146 -1.92 6.62 -15.50
N PHE A 147 -1.65 7.35 -14.40
CA PHE A 147 -0.92 8.62 -14.46
C PHE A 147 0.60 8.41 -14.54
N ALA A 148 1.12 7.48 -13.74
CA ALA A 148 2.54 7.18 -13.66
C ALA A 148 3.11 6.73 -15.02
N TYR A 149 2.35 5.92 -15.75
CA TYR A 149 2.76 5.34 -17.03
C TYR A 149 2.05 5.98 -18.24
N LYS A 150 1.45 7.18 -18.07
CA LYS A 150 0.82 7.92 -19.18
C LYS A 150 1.78 8.16 -20.36
N ARG A 151 3.07 8.41 -20.07
CA ARG A 151 4.13 8.59 -21.06
C ARG A 151 5.31 7.71 -20.67
N VAL A 152 5.50 6.62 -21.40
CA VAL A 152 6.63 5.70 -21.23
C VAL A 152 7.59 5.89 -22.40
N PRO A 153 8.75 6.55 -22.20
CA PRO A 153 9.74 6.73 -23.26
C PRO A 153 10.46 5.42 -23.59
N ASP A 154 10.77 4.60 -22.58
CA ASP A 154 11.36 3.26 -22.73
C ASP A 154 10.67 2.27 -21.79
N ARG A 155 10.13 1.18 -22.37
CA ARG A 155 9.42 0.11 -21.65
C ARG A 155 10.35 -0.69 -20.73
N GLY A 156 11.61 -0.88 -21.13
CA GLY A 156 12.60 -1.63 -20.34
C GLY A 156 12.94 -0.90 -19.05
N VAL A 157 13.33 0.37 -19.15
CA VAL A 157 13.62 1.23 -17.99
C VAL A 157 12.38 1.40 -17.10
N ALA A 158 11.19 1.57 -17.68
CA ALA A 158 9.95 1.68 -16.91
C ALA A 158 9.63 0.40 -16.12
N THR A 159 9.83 -0.77 -16.72
CA THR A 159 9.64 -2.07 -16.06
C THR A 159 10.65 -2.25 -14.92
N TRP A 160 11.92 -1.93 -15.14
CA TRP A 160 12.95 -2.01 -14.09
C TRP A 160 12.62 -1.11 -12.89
N LYS A 161 12.17 0.13 -13.14
CA LYS A 161 11.71 1.04 -12.08
C LYS A 161 10.50 0.48 -11.33
N ALA A 162 9.57 -0.17 -12.02
CA ALA A 162 8.42 -0.82 -11.40
C ALA A 162 8.87 -1.97 -10.46
N VAL A 163 9.79 -2.82 -10.94
CA VAL A 163 10.35 -3.94 -10.18
C VAL A 163 11.07 -3.42 -8.92
N LEU A 164 11.93 -2.41 -9.04
CA LEU A 164 12.63 -1.84 -7.89
C LEU A 164 11.67 -1.25 -6.85
N ARG A 165 10.59 -0.60 -7.28
CA ARG A 165 9.58 -0.06 -6.36
C ARG A 165 8.83 -1.18 -5.65
N ALA A 166 8.42 -2.23 -6.37
CA ALA A 166 7.77 -3.39 -5.78
C ALA A 166 8.69 -4.10 -4.78
N LEU A 167 9.97 -4.26 -5.12
CA LEU A 167 10.97 -4.87 -4.23
C LEU A 167 11.17 -4.06 -2.95
N LYS A 168 11.32 -2.74 -3.04
CA LYS A 168 11.41 -1.85 -1.85
C LYS A 168 10.19 -2.00 -0.95
N LEU A 169 8.99 -2.03 -1.53
CA LEU A 169 7.74 -2.17 -0.78
C LEU A 169 7.63 -3.55 -0.13
N SER A 170 8.02 -4.62 -0.82
CA SER A 170 8.03 -5.99 -0.26
C SER A 170 9.04 -6.14 0.87
N ILE A 171 10.24 -5.57 0.75
CA ILE A 171 11.26 -5.59 1.81
C ILE A 171 10.78 -4.80 3.03
N LEU A 172 10.23 -3.61 2.82
CA LEU A 172 9.61 -2.83 3.89
C LEU A 172 8.46 -3.61 4.55
N GLY A 173 7.64 -4.31 3.76
CA GLY A 173 6.60 -5.20 4.24
C GLY A 173 7.12 -6.30 5.16
N LEU A 174 8.14 -7.03 4.70
CA LEU A 174 8.77 -8.08 5.49
C LEU A 174 9.33 -7.54 6.80
N PHE A 175 9.96 -6.36 6.78
CA PHE A 175 10.50 -5.71 7.97
C PHE A 175 9.42 -5.26 8.98
N LEU A 176 8.29 -4.75 8.51
CA LEU A 176 7.21 -4.23 9.37
C LEU A 176 6.29 -5.34 9.91
N GLN A 177 6.17 -6.45 9.20
CA GLN A 177 5.23 -7.52 9.51
C GLN A 177 5.57 -8.28 10.81
N GLY A 178 6.85 -8.29 11.21
CA GLY A 178 7.28 -8.89 12.47
C GLY A 178 7.02 -10.40 12.57
N GLY A 179 7.08 -10.94 13.79
CA GLY A 179 6.79 -12.35 14.08
C GLY A 179 7.98 -13.32 14.05
N TYR A 180 9.16 -12.83 13.67
CA TYR A 180 10.42 -13.59 13.70
C TYR A 180 11.31 -13.25 14.91
N PHE A 181 11.06 -12.12 15.59
CA PHE A 181 11.75 -11.77 16.83
C PHE A 181 11.21 -12.59 17.99
N HIS A 182 12.09 -13.35 18.64
CA HIS A 182 11.78 -14.11 19.85
C HIS A 182 12.70 -13.67 21.00
N GLY A 183 12.21 -13.79 22.23
CA GLY A 183 13.04 -13.65 23.43
C GLY A 183 13.42 -12.23 23.78
N LEU A 184 12.52 -11.24 23.66
CA LEU A 184 12.78 -9.84 24.11
C LEU A 184 13.22 -9.75 25.59
N ASN A 185 12.83 -10.75 26.40
CA ASN A 185 13.13 -10.83 27.82
C ASN A 185 14.28 -11.82 28.16
N ASN A 186 14.91 -12.45 27.16
CA ASN A 186 16.00 -13.42 27.35
C ASN A 186 17.24 -13.04 26.52
N LEU A 187 18.44 -13.50 26.93
CA LEU A 187 19.69 -13.30 26.17
C LEU A 187 19.71 -13.99 24.79
N THR A 188 18.66 -14.72 24.42
CA THR A 188 18.44 -15.36 23.12
C THR A 188 17.60 -14.48 22.20
N TYR A 189 17.99 -13.21 22.04
CA TYR A 189 17.34 -12.32 21.08
C TYR A 189 17.80 -12.66 19.66
N GLY A 190 16.87 -13.01 18.77
CA GLY A 190 17.18 -13.42 17.41
C GLY A 190 15.99 -13.42 16.48
N VAL A 191 16.28 -13.50 15.18
CA VAL A 191 15.31 -13.65 14.08
C VAL A 191 15.23 -15.14 13.74
N ASP A 192 14.09 -15.78 14.01
CA ASP A 192 13.85 -17.14 13.54
C ASP A 192 13.41 -17.12 12.07
N ILE A 193 14.36 -17.43 11.19
CA ILE A 193 14.15 -17.45 9.74
C ILE A 193 13.10 -18.51 9.34
N LEU A 194 12.96 -19.57 10.13
CA LEU A 194 12.02 -20.68 9.85
C LEU A 194 10.56 -20.33 10.17
N SER A 195 10.30 -19.21 10.85
CA SER A 195 8.95 -18.73 11.16
C SER A 195 8.60 -17.40 10.53
N ILE A 196 9.43 -16.88 9.61
CA ILE A 196 9.15 -15.64 8.88
C ILE A 196 7.86 -15.80 8.05
N ARG A 197 6.89 -14.91 8.24
CA ARG A 197 5.69 -14.88 7.40
C ARG A 197 6.01 -14.21 6.05
N TRP A 198 5.95 -14.99 4.97
CA TRP A 198 6.34 -14.51 3.63
C TRP A 198 5.34 -13.55 2.99
N MET A 199 4.04 -13.77 3.21
CA MET A 199 2.96 -12.96 2.63
C MET A 199 2.32 -12.05 3.65
N GLY A 200 2.12 -10.79 3.28
CA GLY A 200 1.49 -9.76 4.08
C GLY A 200 0.88 -8.68 3.21
N VAL A 201 0.24 -7.70 3.85
CA VAL A 201 -0.53 -6.65 3.15
C VAL A 201 0.35 -5.86 2.17
N LEU A 202 1.55 -5.44 2.60
CA LEU A 202 2.46 -4.66 1.76
C LEU A 202 3.04 -5.48 0.59
N GLN A 203 3.37 -6.75 0.83
CA GLN A 203 3.84 -7.68 -0.20
C GLN A 203 2.76 -7.93 -1.23
N ARG A 204 1.49 -8.12 -0.81
CA ARG A 204 0.35 -8.25 -1.72
C ARG A 204 0.16 -6.99 -2.56
N ILE A 205 0.21 -5.80 -1.95
CA ILE A 205 0.13 -4.53 -2.69
C ILE A 205 1.28 -4.43 -3.69
N ALA A 206 2.50 -4.85 -3.33
CA ALA A 206 3.64 -4.85 -4.22
C ALA A 206 3.45 -5.79 -5.43
N ILE A 207 2.91 -6.99 -5.22
CA ILE A 207 2.59 -7.94 -6.30
C ILE A 207 1.51 -7.37 -7.23
N ALA A 208 0.42 -6.84 -6.66
CA ALA A 208 -0.67 -6.24 -7.42
C ALA A 208 -0.20 -5.02 -8.22
N TYR A 209 0.62 -4.15 -7.61
CA TYR A 209 1.25 -3.02 -8.28
C TYR A 209 2.12 -3.47 -9.45
N LEU A 210 3.01 -4.44 -9.23
CA LEU A 210 3.98 -4.87 -10.23
C LEU A 210 3.29 -5.45 -11.47
N LEU A 211 2.34 -6.36 -11.27
CA LEU A 211 1.64 -6.99 -12.40
C LEU A 211 0.73 -6.01 -13.13
N ALA A 212 0.01 -5.15 -12.42
CA ALA A 212 -0.79 -4.10 -13.07
C ALA A 212 0.09 -3.10 -13.84
N ALA A 213 1.26 -2.72 -13.31
CA ALA A 213 2.23 -1.87 -14.00
C ALA A 213 2.79 -2.55 -15.26
N ILE A 214 3.14 -3.84 -15.20
CA ILE A 214 3.58 -4.60 -16.37
C ILE A 214 2.46 -4.65 -17.42
N CYS A 215 1.21 -4.93 -17.02
CA CYS A 215 0.07 -4.89 -17.94
C CYS A 215 -0.10 -3.50 -18.58
N GLU A 216 0.06 -2.40 -17.84
CA GLU A 216 -0.04 -1.05 -18.38
C GLU A 216 1.10 -0.70 -19.35
N ILE A 217 2.33 -1.11 -19.04
CA ILE A 217 3.51 -0.81 -19.88
C ILE A 217 3.48 -1.61 -21.19
N TRP A 218 3.08 -2.88 -21.14
CA TRP A 218 3.24 -3.82 -22.26
C TRP A 218 1.98 -4.02 -23.10
N LEU A 219 0.78 -3.92 -22.51
CA LEU A 219 -0.49 -4.22 -23.20
C LEU A 219 -1.26 -2.97 -23.65
N ARG A 220 -0.60 -1.81 -23.68
CA ARG A 220 -1.20 -0.56 -24.12
C ARG A 220 -1.32 -0.53 -25.66
N SER A 221 -2.53 -0.27 -26.15
CA SER A 221 -2.80 0.04 -27.56
C SER A 221 -2.71 1.56 -27.80
N ASP A 222 -2.29 1.97 -28.99
CA ASP A 222 -2.14 3.38 -29.39
C ASP A 222 -3.40 3.96 -30.08
N ASP A 223 -4.53 3.25 -30.01
CA ASP A 223 -5.81 3.68 -30.58
C ASP A 223 -6.32 5.00 -29.96
N ASP A 224 -6.98 5.85 -30.75
CA ASP A 224 -7.65 7.06 -30.26
C ASP A 224 -8.95 6.76 -29.50
N VAL A 225 -9.30 7.62 -28.55
CA VAL A 225 -10.45 7.42 -27.64
C VAL A 225 -11.46 8.55 -27.81
N ASP A 226 -12.50 8.31 -28.62
CA ASP A 226 -13.58 9.28 -28.86
C ASP A 226 -14.86 8.97 -28.05
N SER A 227 -14.97 7.76 -27.48
CA SER A 227 -16.16 7.32 -26.73
C SER A 227 -15.81 6.29 -25.65
N GLY A 228 -16.74 6.02 -24.71
CA GLY A 228 -16.55 4.99 -23.69
C GLY A 228 -16.34 3.58 -24.27
N PHE A 229 -17.00 3.26 -25.38
CA PHE A 229 -16.78 1.99 -26.08
C PHE A 229 -15.40 1.93 -26.75
N ALA A 230 -14.89 3.05 -27.26
CA ALA A 230 -13.52 3.15 -27.77
C ALA A 230 -12.49 2.97 -26.63
N LEU A 231 -12.78 3.45 -25.41
CA LEU A 231 -11.95 3.21 -24.23
C LEU A 231 -11.86 1.71 -23.92
N LEU A 232 -13.01 1.02 -23.85
CA LEU A 232 -13.05 -0.43 -23.63
C LEU A 232 -12.29 -1.20 -24.71
N ARG A 233 -12.41 -0.76 -25.97
CA ARG A 233 -11.67 -1.38 -27.09
C ARG A 233 -10.17 -1.19 -26.94
N LYS A 234 -9.72 0.03 -26.62
CA LYS A 234 -8.29 0.37 -26.44
C LYS A 234 -7.64 -0.45 -25.33
N TYR A 235 -8.33 -0.65 -24.21
CA TYR A 235 -7.82 -1.37 -23.04
C TYR A 235 -8.35 -2.82 -22.92
N ARG A 236 -8.90 -3.37 -24.01
CA ARG A 236 -9.49 -4.73 -24.02
C ARG A 236 -8.54 -5.82 -23.54
N SER A 237 -7.25 -5.69 -23.85
CA SER A 237 -6.24 -6.68 -23.46
C SER A 237 -6.04 -6.73 -21.95
N GLN A 238 -6.09 -5.58 -21.28
CA GLN A 238 -5.99 -5.51 -19.82
C GLN A 238 -7.24 -6.04 -19.14
N LEU A 239 -8.42 -5.74 -19.69
CA LEU A 239 -9.70 -6.31 -19.24
C LEU A 239 -9.71 -7.84 -19.41
N LEU A 240 -9.21 -8.34 -20.55
CA LEU A 240 -9.07 -9.77 -20.79
C LEU A 240 -8.13 -10.44 -19.77
N VAL A 241 -7.00 -9.82 -19.44
CA VAL A 241 -6.11 -10.33 -18.38
C VAL A 241 -6.84 -10.39 -17.03
N GLY A 242 -7.57 -9.34 -16.66
CA GLY A 242 -8.37 -9.35 -15.43
C GLY A 242 -9.43 -10.46 -15.40
N LEU A 243 -10.12 -10.68 -16.52
CA LEU A 243 -11.11 -11.77 -16.65
C LEU A 243 -10.46 -13.16 -16.59
N LEU A 244 -9.31 -13.36 -17.23
CA LEU A 244 -8.57 -14.61 -17.18
C LEU A 244 -8.04 -14.91 -15.76
N LEU A 245 -7.57 -13.89 -15.04
CA LEU A 245 -7.16 -14.02 -13.64
C LEU A 245 -8.35 -14.39 -12.74
N ALA A 246 -9.50 -13.73 -12.90
CA ALA A 246 -10.70 -14.06 -12.15
C ALA A 246 -11.22 -15.48 -12.48
N ALA A 247 -11.25 -15.86 -13.76
CA ALA A 247 -11.68 -17.19 -14.18
C ALA A 247 -10.74 -18.29 -13.65
N SER A 248 -9.43 -18.11 -13.77
CA SER A 248 -8.45 -19.06 -13.24
C SER A 248 -8.52 -19.15 -11.72
N TYR A 249 -8.72 -18.04 -11.00
CA TYR A 249 -8.99 -18.06 -9.56
C TYR A 249 -10.22 -18.91 -9.23
N MET A 250 -11.34 -18.71 -9.93
CA MET A 250 -12.58 -19.47 -9.68
C MET A 250 -12.40 -20.97 -9.98
N ILE A 251 -11.71 -21.30 -11.07
CA ILE A 251 -11.38 -22.69 -11.43
C ILE A 251 -10.51 -23.33 -10.36
N LEU A 252 -9.51 -22.63 -9.83
CA LEU A 252 -8.63 -23.16 -8.78
C LEU A 252 -9.36 -23.28 -7.44
N LEU A 253 -10.15 -22.27 -7.06
CA LEU A 253 -10.89 -22.26 -5.80
C LEU A 253 -11.90 -23.41 -5.73
N TYR A 254 -12.71 -23.61 -6.77
CA TYR A 254 -13.77 -24.61 -6.77
C TYR A 254 -13.34 -25.96 -7.35
N GLY A 255 -12.38 -25.97 -8.27
CA GLY A 255 -11.98 -27.17 -9.01
C GLY A 255 -10.91 -28.01 -8.31
N LEU A 256 -10.08 -27.45 -7.42
CA LEU A 256 -9.03 -28.21 -6.76
C LEU A 256 -9.58 -29.15 -5.66
N TYR A 257 -8.97 -30.33 -5.57
CA TYR A 257 -9.23 -31.28 -4.48
C TYR A 257 -8.32 -31.00 -3.30
N VAL A 258 -8.91 -30.88 -2.12
CA VAL A 258 -8.20 -30.62 -0.87
C VAL A 258 -8.11 -31.92 -0.07
N PRO A 259 -6.92 -32.54 -0.01
CA PRO A 259 -6.73 -33.75 0.79
C PRO A 259 -6.72 -33.44 2.29
N ASP A 260 -6.86 -34.49 3.10
CA ASP A 260 -6.63 -34.43 4.53
C ASP A 260 -5.19 -33.98 4.82
N TRP A 261 -5.02 -33.29 5.93
CA TRP A 261 -3.73 -32.69 6.28
C TRP A 261 -3.56 -32.60 7.79
N GLU A 262 -2.31 -32.53 8.22
CA GLU A 262 -1.96 -32.46 9.63
C GLU A 262 -1.03 -31.30 9.92
N TYR A 263 -1.04 -30.83 11.17
CA TYR A 263 -0.12 -29.81 11.65
C TYR A 263 0.19 -30.01 13.13
N GLN A 264 1.29 -29.42 13.57
CA GLN A 264 1.77 -29.54 14.94
C GLN A 264 1.59 -28.23 15.69
N ILE A 265 1.12 -28.34 16.94
CA ILE A 265 1.10 -27.24 17.90
C ILE A 265 2.02 -27.55 19.09
N PRO A 266 2.65 -26.53 19.70
CA PRO A 266 3.38 -26.71 20.96
C PRO A 266 2.44 -27.30 22.01
N GLY A 267 2.77 -28.47 22.55
CA GLY A 267 2.00 -29.13 23.59
C GLY A 267 2.35 -28.63 24.99
N GLU A 268 1.52 -28.98 25.99
CA GLU A 268 1.82 -28.77 27.42
C GLU A 268 2.95 -29.71 27.95
N GLY A 269 3.43 -30.64 27.12
CA GLY A 269 4.54 -31.56 27.41
C GLY A 269 5.77 -31.36 26.51
N PRO A 270 6.81 -32.21 26.61
CA PRO A 270 8.05 -32.09 25.82
C PRO A 270 7.88 -32.40 24.32
N SER A 271 6.75 -32.99 23.91
CA SER A 271 6.46 -33.35 22.52
C SER A 271 5.35 -32.47 21.91
N PRO A 272 5.49 -32.06 20.63
CA PRO A 272 4.46 -31.32 19.93
C PRO A 272 3.21 -32.18 19.72
N LYS A 273 2.02 -31.58 19.82
CA LYS A 273 0.74 -32.26 19.58
C LYS A 273 0.39 -32.16 18.10
N THR A 274 0.29 -33.30 17.42
CA THR A 274 -0.17 -33.38 16.02
C THR A 274 -1.70 -33.39 15.96
N LEU A 275 -2.27 -32.51 15.16
CA LEU A 275 -3.71 -32.42 14.89
C LEU A 275 -3.97 -32.76 13.43
N LEU A 276 -4.91 -33.70 13.21
CA LEU A 276 -5.36 -34.11 11.88
C LEU A 276 -6.64 -33.35 11.51
N VAL A 277 -6.67 -32.76 10.31
CA VAL A 277 -7.83 -32.10 9.72
C VAL A 277 -8.33 -32.94 8.55
N LYS A 278 -9.56 -33.45 8.69
CA LYS A 278 -10.24 -34.24 7.66
C LYS A 278 -10.98 -33.30 6.71
N CYS A 279 -10.63 -33.37 5.43
CA CYS A 279 -11.20 -32.59 4.35
C CYS A 279 -11.79 -33.53 3.29
N GLY A 280 -10.95 -34.17 2.48
CA GLY A 280 -11.38 -35.09 1.43
C GLY A 280 -12.42 -34.53 0.44
N VAL A 281 -12.42 -33.21 0.18
CA VAL A 281 -13.49 -32.51 -0.54
C VAL A 281 -12.97 -31.63 -1.68
N ARG A 282 -13.88 -31.27 -2.60
CA ARG A 282 -13.72 -30.20 -3.59
C ARG A 282 -14.71 -29.09 -3.29
N SER A 283 -14.43 -27.88 -3.77
CA SER A 283 -15.37 -26.75 -3.71
C SER A 283 -15.75 -26.28 -2.30
N ASP A 284 -15.03 -26.71 -1.27
CA ASP A 284 -15.26 -26.21 0.09
C ASP A 284 -14.64 -24.80 0.23
N THR A 285 -15.44 -23.88 0.78
CA THR A 285 -15.02 -22.50 1.10
C THR A 285 -14.93 -22.30 2.62
N GLY A 286 -15.02 -23.38 3.40
CA GLY A 286 -14.81 -23.37 4.83
C GLY A 286 -13.35 -23.08 5.21
N PRO A 287 -13.09 -22.59 6.43
CA PRO A 287 -11.76 -22.19 6.89
C PRO A 287 -10.73 -23.33 6.93
N GLY A 288 -11.16 -24.56 7.22
CA GLY A 288 -10.25 -25.71 7.35
C GLY A 288 -9.85 -26.40 6.04
N CYS A 289 -10.75 -26.40 5.04
CA CYS A 289 -10.66 -27.29 3.88
C CYS A 289 -10.76 -26.59 2.52
N ASN A 290 -10.54 -25.27 2.48
CA ASN A 290 -10.52 -24.50 1.23
C ASN A 290 -9.20 -24.65 0.44
N ALA A 291 -9.31 -24.46 -0.88
CA ALA A 291 -8.20 -24.56 -1.81
C ALA A 291 -7.15 -23.44 -1.65
N VAL A 292 -7.55 -22.24 -1.23
CA VAL A 292 -6.63 -21.09 -0.99
C VAL A 292 -5.61 -21.47 0.07
N GLY A 293 -6.09 -21.86 1.25
CA GLY A 293 -5.25 -22.29 2.36
C GLY A 293 -4.45 -23.55 2.02
N MET A 294 -4.96 -24.46 1.19
CA MET A 294 -4.17 -25.62 0.72
C MET A 294 -2.96 -25.19 -0.10
N ILE A 295 -3.14 -24.27 -1.05
CA ILE A 295 -2.04 -23.76 -1.88
C ILE A 295 -1.00 -23.07 -1.01
N ASP A 296 -1.44 -22.20 -0.09
CA ASP A 296 -0.52 -21.46 0.77
C ASP A 296 0.29 -22.39 1.68
N ARG A 297 -0.35 -23.43 2.24
CA ARG A 297 0.34 -24.47 3.02
C ARG A 297 1.38 -25.24 2.22
N LYS A 298 1.11 -25.53 0.94
CA LYS A 298 2.06 -26.25 0.06
C LYS A 298 3.19 -25.37 -0.45
N VAL A 299 2.91 -24.11 -0.77
CA VAL A 299 3.88 -23.19 -1.37
C VAL A 299 4.78 -22.57 -0.31
N PHE A 300 4.21 -22.06 0.78
CA PHE A 300 4.97 -21.37 1.82
C PHE A 300 5.36 -22.28 2.98
N GLY A 301 4.63 -23.38 3.20
CA GLY A 301 4.80 -24.21 4.40
C GLY A 301 4.01 -23.66 5.60
N ILE A 302 3.53 -24.56 6.45
CA ILE A 302 2.64 -24.25 7.58
C ILE A 302 3.28 -23.29 8.59
N GLN A 303 4.61 -23.37 8.76
CA GLN A 303 5.36 -22.55 9.73
C GLN A 303 5.41 -21.07 9.36
N HIS A 304 5.26 -20.75 8.07
CA HIS A 304 5.33 -19.41 7.52
C HIS A 304 3.95 -18.76 7.34
N LEU A 305 2.87 -19.43 7.79
CA LEU A 305 1.52 -18.90 7.75
C LEU A 305 1.17 -18.12 9.02
N TYR A 306 0.17 -17.25 8.90
CA TYR A 306 -0.29 -16.46 10.02
C TYR A 306 -0.96 -17.32 11.11
N ARG A 307 -0.45 -17.23 12.35
CA ARG A 307 -0.84 -18.11 13.47
C ARG A 307 -2.12 -17.70 14.21
N ARG A 308 -2.62 -16.48 14.01
CA ARG A 308 -3.84 -15.98 14.68
C ARG A 308 -4.92 -15.60 13.66
N PRO A 309 -5.46 -16.57 12.91
CA PRO A 309 -6.41 -16.25 11.86
C PRO A 309 -7.71 -15.68 12.42
N VAL A 310 -8.33 -14.77 11.68
CA VAL A 310 -9.56 -14.07 12.07
C VAL A 310 -10.72 -15.04 12.27
N TYR A 311 -10.73 -16.19 11.56
CA TYR A 311 -11.77 -17.21 11.73
C TYR A 311 -11.77 -17.89 13.09
N ALA A 312 -10.71 -17.76 13.90
CA ALA A 312 -10.72 -18.28 15.27
C ALA A 312 -11.81 -17.61 16.11
N ARG A 313 -12.34 -16.47 15.66
CA ARG A 313 -13.48 -15.74 16.25
C ARG A 313 -14.86 -16.28 15.82
N THR A 314 -14.90 -17.26 14.92
CA THR A 314 -16.16 -17.88 14.50
C THR A 314 -16.79 -18.66 15.65
N LYS A 315 -18.12 -18.87 15.58
CA LYS A 315 -18.89 -19.61 16.59
C LYS A 315 -18.37 -21.05 16.81
N TYR A 316 -17.73 -21.63 15.79
CA TYR A 316 -17.14 -22.97 15.85
C TYR A 316 -15.84 -23.02 16.69
N CYS A 317 -15.14 -21.89 16.81
CA CYS A 317 -13.79 -21.84 17.38
C CYS A 317 -13.68 -20.97 18.64
N SER A 318 -14.70 -20.17 18.95
CA SER A 318 -14.73 -19.30 20.12
C SER A 318 -16.10 -19.29 20.79
N ILE A 319 -16.12 -19.55 22.09
CA ILE A 319 -17.33 -19.40 22.94
C ILE A 319 -17.78 -17.92 22.99
N ASN A 320 -16.85 -16.98 22.83
CA ASN A 320 -17.10 -15.53 22.89
C ASN A 320 -17.38 -14.90 21.51
N SER A 321 -17.73 -15.71 20.49
CA SER A 321 -17.98 -15.21 19.13
C SER A 321 -18.97 -14.01 19.14
N PRO A 322 -18.69 -12.90 18.43
CA PRO A 322 -17.70 -12.73 17.36
C PRO A 322 -16.29 -12.36 17.84
N ASP A 323 -15.96 -12.47 19.11
CA ASP A 323 -14.63 -12.14 19.63
C ASP A 323 -13.80 -13.38 19.94
N TYR A 324 -12.51 -13.18 20.20
CA TYR A 324 -11.61 -14.26 20.60
C TYR A 324 -12.03 -14.78 21.99
N GLY A 325 -11.92 -16.09 22.16
CA GLY A 325 -12.36 -16.75 23.37
C GLY A 325 -11.80 -18.16 23.45
N PRO A 326 -12.08 -18.87 24.56
CA PRO A 326 -11.72 -20.27 24.68
C PRO A 326 -12.42 -21.12 23.61
N LEU A 327 -11.77 -22.22 23.24
CA LEU A 327 -12.32 -23.19 22.30
C LEU A 327 -13.55 -23.89 22.91
N PRO A 328 -14.67 -23.98 22.17
CA PRO A 328 -15.77 -24.87 22.53
C PRO A 328 -15.32 -26.32 22.72
N SER A 329 -16.04 -27.10 23.54
CA SER A 329 -15.72 -28.51 23.79
C SER A 329 -15.82 -29.40 22.55
N ASP A 330 -16.62 -28.98 21.57
CA ASP A 330 -16.88 -29.61 20.27
C ASP A 330 -16.08 -28.97 19.12
N ALA A 331 -15.09 -28.11 19.43
CA ALA A 331 -14.32 -27.42 18.42
C ALA A 331 -13.55 -28.38 17.50
N SER A 332 -13.67 -28.15 16.21
CA SER A 332 -12.95 -28.89 15.17
C SER A 332 -11.44 -28.67 15.24
N SER A 333 -10.66 -29.66 14.82
CA SER A 333 -9.20 -29.61 14.84
C SER A 333 -8.60 -28.44 14.03
N TRP A 334 -9.28 -27.94 12.99
CA TRP A 334 -8.81 -26.80 12.20
C TRP A 334 -8.93 -25.44 12.91
N CYS A 335 -9.63 -25.34 14.05
CA CYS A 335 -9.80 -24.05 14.74
C CYS A 335 -8.50 -23.40 15.21
N GLN A 336 -7.45 -24.21 15.42
CA GLN A 336 -6.13 -23.74 15.84
C GLN A 336 -5.12 -23.75 14.69
N ALA A 337 -5.57 -23.99 13.46
CA ALA A 337 -4.69 -24.00 12.31
C ALA A 337 -4.19 -22.59 11.97
N PRO A 338 -2.97 -22.44 11.44
CA PRO A 338 -2.56 -21.18 10.84
C PRO A 338 -3.21 -21.02 9.46
N PHE A 339 -3.50 -19.77 9.09
CA PHE A 339 -4.10 -19.44 7.79
C PHE A 339 -3.74 -18.03 7.38
N ASP A 340 -3.29 -17.85 6.14
CA ASP A 340 -2.88 -16.54 5.64
C ASP A 340 -3.93 -15.95 4.68
N PRO A 341 -4.66 -14.89 5.08
CA PRO A 341 -5.58 -14.20 4.16
C PRO A 341 -4.85 -13.42 3.07
N GLU A 342 -3.54 -13.19 3.24
CA GLU A 342 -2.67 -12.47 2.32
C GLU A 342 -1.93 -13.39 1.32
N GLY A 343 -2.31 -14.68 1.26
CA GLY A 343 -1.68 -15.72 0.45
C GLY A 343 -1.74 -15.56 -1.07
N LEU A 344 -1.19 -16.55 -1.78
CA LEU A 344 -0.87 -16.50 -3.21
C LEU A 344 -2.13 -16.47 -4.08
N LEU A 345 -3.06 -17.42 -3.88
CA LEU A 345 -4.26 -17.53 -4.71
C LEU A 345 -5.17 -16.31 -4.55
N SER A 346 -5.39 -15.87 -3.30
CA SER A 346 -6.14 -14.65 -2.99
C SER A 346 -5.49 -13.37 -3.54
N SER A 347 -4.16 -13.35 -3.75
CA SER A 347 -3.48 -12.23 -4.39
C SER A 347 -3.85 -12.06 -5.88
N MET A 348 -4.33 -13.12 -6.55
CA MET A 348 -4.86 -13.02 -7.93
C MET A 348 -6.03 -12.04 -8.01
N MET A 349 -6.94 -12.09 -7.05
CA MET A 349 -8.10 -11.19 -7.01
C MET A 349 -7.73 -9.77 -6.52
N ALA A 350 -6.66 -9.64 -5.72
CA ALA A 350 -6.06 -8.35 -5.41
C ALA A 350 -5.49 -7.66 -6.66
N ILE A 351 -4.84 -8.41 -7.57
CA ILE A 351 -4.41 -7.91 -8.87
C ILE A 351 -5.62 -7.46 -9.71
N VAL A 352 -6.70 -8.25 -9.74
CA VAL A 352 -7.95 -7.86 -10.43
C VAL A 352 -8.51 -6.54 -9.88
N THR A 353 -8.51 -6.35 -8.56
CA THR A 353 -8.96 -5.09 -7.93
C THR A 353 -8.11 -3.90 -8.37
N CYS A 354 -6.78 -4.08 -8.42
CA CYS A 354 -5.85 -3.07 -8.92
C CYS A 354 -6.10 -2.76 -10.41
N LEU A 355 -6.33 -3.77 -11.25
CA LEU A 355 -6.68 -3.59 -12.67
C LEU A 355 -8.01 -2.86 -12.86
N ILE A 356 -9.01 -3.09 -12.01
CA ILE A 356 -10.27 -2.31 -12.03
C ILE A 356 -9.98 -0.84 -11.72
N GLY A 357 -9.18 -0.55 -10.70
CA GLY A 357 -8.74 0.82 -10.39
C GLY A 357 -7.96 1.47 -11.55
N LEU A 358 -7.13 0.70 -12.25
CA LEU A 358 -6.40 1.17 -13.43
C LEU A 358 -7.35 1.70 -14.52
N GLN A 359 -8.46 1.01 -14.78
CA GLN A 359 -9.47 1.47 -15.75
C GLN A 359 -10.09 2.82 -15.33
N PHE A 360 -10.32 3.03 -14.03
CA PHE A 360 -10.79 4.32 -13.53
C PHE A 360 -9.77 5.45 -13.78
N GLY A 361 -8.48 5.14 -13.65
CA GLY A 361 -7.41 6.07 -14.01
C GLY A 361 -7.38 6.43 -15.49
N HIS A 362 -7.60 5.45 -16.38
CA HIS A 362 -7.68 5.69 -17.83
C HIS A 362 -8.81 6.62 -18.23
N VAL A 363 -9.93 6.59 -17.52
CA VAL A 363 -11.05 7.53 -17.74
C VAL A 363 -10.58 8.98 -17.49
N ILE A 364 -9.82 9.29 -16.43
CA ILE A 364 -9.31 10.66 -16.21
C ILE A 364 -8.30 11.07 -17.28
N VAL A 365 -7.47 10.13 -17.70
CA VAL A 365 -6.39 10.40 -18.66
C VAL A 365 -6.94 10.75 -20.04
N ASN A 366 -8.01 10.08 -20.48
CA ASN A 366 -8.57 10.21 -21.83
C ASN A 366 -9.76 11.19 -21.91
N PHE A 367 -10.68 11.18 -20.95
CA PHE A 367 -11.83 12.09 -20.96
C PHE A 367 -11.47 13.41 -20.26
N LYS A 368 -11.79 14.55 -20.88
CA LYS A 368 -11.57 15.88 -20.28
C LYS A 368 -12.79 16.36 -19.50
N ASP A 369 -13.99 16.05 -19.97
CA ASP A 369 -15.24 16.51 -19.37
C ASP A 369 -15.59 15.77 -18.09
N HIS A 370 -16.01 16.53 -17.08
CA HIS A 370 -16.38 15.98 -15.76
C HIS A 370 -17.60 15.05 -15.84
N LYS A 371 -18.59 15.39 -16.66
CA LYS A 371 -19.82 14.60 -16.83
C LYS A 371 -19.53 13.21 -17.38
N ASP A 372 -18.69 13.12 -18.40
CA ASP A 372 -18.30 11.85 -19.00
C ASP A 372 -17.52 10.99 -18.02
N ARG A 373 -16.59 11.58 -17.26
CA ARG A 373 -15.86 10.85 -16.20
C ARG A 373 -16.81 10.23 -15.18
N ILE A 374 -17.74 11.03 -14.66
CA ILE A 374 -18.73 10.58 -13.67
C ILE A 374 -19.59 9.44 -14.25
N LEU A 375 -20.09 9.58 -15.48
CA LEU A 375 -20.91 8.56 -16.11
C LEU A 375 -20.13 7.25 -16.34
N GLN A 376 -18.90 7.36 -16.85
CA GLN A 376 -18.02 6.21 -17.10
C GLN A 376 -17.55 5.51 -15.81
N TRP A 377 -17.66 6.15 -14.65
CA TRP A 377 -17.36 5.54 -13.35
C TRP A 377 -18.58 4.96 -12.65
N MET A 378 -19.67 5.72 -12.58
CA MET A 378 -20.86 5.27 -11.86
C MET A 378 -21.49 4.04 -12.53
N MET A 379 -21.51 3.99 -13.87
CA MET A 379 -22.04 2.84 -14.61
C MET A 379 -21.35 1.52 -14.23
N PRO A 380 -20.02 1.34 -14.42
CA PRO A 380 -19.36 0.10 -14.02
C PRO A 380 -19.36 -0.12 -12.51
N SER A 381 -19.32 0.92 -11.67
CA SER A 381 -19.43 0.78 -10.22
C SER A 381 -20.74 0.13 -9.78
N PHE A 382 -21.88 0.61 -10.28
CA PHE A 382 -23.18 0.01 -9.96
C PHE A 382 -23.33 -1.38 -10.57
N CYS A 383 -22.81 -1.62 -11.77
CA CYS A 383 -22.78 -2.96 -12.36
C CYS A 383 -21.98 -3.93 -11.48
N LEU A 384 -20.80 -3.55 -10.99
CA LEU A 384 -20.00 -4.38 -10.09
C LEU A 384 -20.71 -4.65 -8.76
N LEU A 385 -21.38 -3.65 -8.17
CA LEU A 385 -22.18 -3.85 -6.96
C LEU A 385 -23.35 -4.81 -7.21
N ALA A 386 -24.09 -4.64 -8.31
CA ALA A 386 -25.20 -5.53 -8.67
C ALA A 386 -24.73 -6.97 -8.87
N VAL A 387 -23.60 -7.17 -9.57
CA VAL A 387 -22.97 -8.48 -9.72
C VAL A 387 -22.55 -9.04 -8.36
N ALA A 388 -21.95 -8.23 -7.49
CA ALA A 388 -21.51 -8.68 -6.17
C ALA A 388 -22.64 -9.24 -5.31
N PHE A 389 -23.74 -8.50 -5.18
CA PHE A 389 -24.91 -8.95 -4.42
C PHE A 389 -25.62 -10.13 -5.09
N SER A 390 -25.64 -10.18 -6.43
CA SER A 390 -26.19 -11.33 -7.14
C SER A 390 -25.36 -12.60 -6.86
N LEU A 391 -24.03 -12.51 -6.92
CA LEU A 391 -23.15 -13.65 -6.64
C LEU A 391 -23.29 -14.11 -5.18
N ASP A 392 -23.35 -13.18 -4.23
CA ASP A 392 -23.57 -13.49 -2.81
C ASP A 392 -24.90 -14.22 -2.59
N PHE A 393 -25.97 -13.76 -3.26
CA PHE A 393 -27.28 -14.41 -3.23
C PHE A 393 -27.28 -15.83 -3.81
N PHE A 394 -26.49 -16.08 -4.88
CA PHE A 394 -26.34 -17.42 -5.47
C PHE A 394 -25.32 -18.32 -4.75
N GLY A 395 -24.89 -17.96 -3.54
CA GLY A 395 -24.06 -18.80 -2.67
C GLY A 395 -22.55 -18.57 -2.80
N LEU A 396 -22.11 -17.64 -3.66
CA LEU A 396 -20.72 -17.17 -3.68
C LEU A 396 -20.56 -16.07 -2.62
N HIS A 397 -20.59 -16.47 -1.35
CA HIS A 397 -20.60 -15.53 -0.24
C HIS A 397 -19.42 -14.57 -0.25
N MET A 398 -19.66 -13.32 0.14
CA MET A 398 -18.58 -12.35 0.30
C MET A 398 -17.65 -12.80 1.43
N ASN A 399 -16.43 -13.14 1.05
CA ASN A 399 -15.40 -13.59 1.97
C ASN A 399 -14.08 -12.84 1.69
N LYS A 400 -13.64 -12.09 2.70
CA LYS A 400 -12.38 -11.33 2.69
C LYS A 400 -11.16 -12.26 2.70
N ALA A 401 -11.18 -13.29 3.54
CA ALA A 401 -10.01 -14.14 3.77
C ALA A 401 -9.64 -14.95 2.52
N LEU A 402 -10.64 -15.36 1.75
CA LEU A 402 -10.46 -15.99 0.44
C LEU A 402 -10.24 -14.97 -0.68
N TYR A 403 -10.52 -13.69 -0.44
CA TYR A 403 -10.63 -12.63 -1.44
C TYR A 403 -11.56 -13.07 -2.60
N SER A 404 -12.78 -13.47 -2.24
CA SER A 404 -13.77 -14.01 -3.18
C SER A 404 -14.14 -13.04 -4.32
N LEU A 405 -14.70 -13.57 -5.40
CA LEU A 405 -15.15 -12.77 -6.54
C LEU A 405 -16.27 -11.78 -6.16
N SER A 406 -17.26 -12.23 -5.40
CA SER A 406 -18.34 -11.37 -4.89
C SER A 406 -17.80 -10.24 -4.02
N TYR A 407 -16.89 -10.55 -3.10
CA TYR A 407 -16.17 -9.55 -2.30
C TYR A 407 -15.42 -8.53 -3.17
N THR A 408 -14.66 -9.01 -4.16
CA THR A 408 -13.91 -8.13 -5.08
C THR A 408 -14.82 -7.17 -5.83
N CYS A 409 -15.93 -7.67 -6.37
CA CYS A 409 -16.92 -6.85 -7.05
C CYS A 409 -17.57 -5.84 -6.11
N ALA A 410 -17.91 -6.24 -4.87
CA ALA A 410 -18.52 -5.37 -3.87
C ALA A 410 -17.58 -4.22 -3.50
N THR A 411 -16.33 -4.53 -3.16
CA THR A 411 -15.37 -3.55 -2.68
C THR A 411 -14.87 -2.64 -3.80
N ALA A 412 -14.66 -3.16 -5.01
CA ALA A 412 -14.27 -2.34 -6.17
C ALA A 412 -15.42 -1.43 -6.63
N GLY A 413 -16.66 -1.93 -6.63
CA GLY A 413 -17.84 -1.13 -6.92
C GLY A 413 -18.02 0.02 -5.93
N ALA A 414 -17.93 -0.29 -4.62
CA ALA A 414 -17.99 0.70 -3.55
C ALA A 414 -16.84 1.72 -3.62
N ALA A 415 -15.61 1.27 -3.92
CA ALA A 415 -14.47 2.16 -4.12
C ALA A 415 -14.72 3.17 -5.25
N GLY A 416 -15.29 2.73 -6.37
CA GLY A 416 -15.59 3.60 -7.50
C GLY A 416 -16.72 4.60 -7.21
N VAL A 417 -17.76 4.21 -6.47
CA VAL A 417 -18.81 5.15 -6.01
C VAL A 417 -18.21 6.19 -5.07
N LEU A 418 -17.43 5.77 -4.08
CA LEU A 418 -16.79 6.66 -3.12
C LEU A 418 -15.80 7.61 -3.80
N PHE A 419 -14.96 7.09 -4.70
CA PHE A 419 -14.02 7.89 -5.49
C PHE A 419 -14.74 8.93 -6.35
N THR A 420 -15.85 8.56 -6.99
CA THR A 420 -16.65 9.51 -7.79
C THR A 420 -17.26 10.60 -6.91
N GLY A 421 -17.76 10.26 -5.72
CA GLY A 421 -18.25 11.23 -4.74
C GLY A 421 -17.17 12.22 -4.29
N ILE A 422 -15.99 11.72 -3.94
CA ILE A 422 -14.84 12.55 -3.55
C ILE A 422 -14.39 13.44 -4.72
N TYR A 423 -14.36 12.90 -5.93
CA TYR A 423 -14.03 13.64 -7.14
C TYR A 423 -14.99 14.81 -7.38
N VAL A 424 -16.30 14.56 -7.31
CA VAL A 424 -17.32 15.62 -7.46
C VAL A 424 -17.17 16.68 -6.37
N LEU A 425 -16.97 16.27 -5.11
CA LEU A 425 -16.81 17.19 -4.00
C LEU A 425 -15.57 18.10 -4.15
N VAL A 426 -14.42 17.52 -4.49
CA VAL A 426 -13.12 18.20 -4.45
C VAL A 426 -12.76 18.86 -5.79
N ASP A 427 -12.90 18.14 -6.90
CA ASP A 427 -12.43 18.57 -8.21
C ASP A 427 -13.52 19.28 -9.04
N VAL A 428 -14.81 19.01 -8.79
CA VAL A 428 -15.92 19.70 -9.49
C VAL A 428 -16.44 20.89 -8.69
N TYR A 429 -16.83 20.67 -7.42
CA TYR A 429 -17.34 21.74 -6.56
C TYR A 429 -16.26 22.56 -5.85
N GLY A 430 -15.01 22.10 -5.86
CA GLY A 430 -13.88 22.89 -5.35
C GLY A 430 -13.80 22.97 -3.82
N TYR A 431 -14.43 22.04 -3.07
CA TYR A 431 -14.39 22.00 -1.59
C TYR A 431 -13.02 21.54 -1.05
N ARG A 432 -11.95 22.29 -1.33
CA ARG A 432 -10.58 21.93 -0.92
C ARG A 432 -10.26 22.23 0.54
N ARG A 433 -10.84 23.30 1.10
CA ARG A 433 -10.61 23.69 2.50
C ARG A 433 -11.02 22.63 3.51
N PRO A 434 -12.21 22.01 3.47
CA PRO A 434 -12.56 20.97 4.45
C PRO A 434 -11.77 19.66 4.25
N THR A 435 -11.29 19.39 3.04
CA THR A 435 -10.58 18.14 2.74
C THR A 435 -9.06 18.22 2.95
N PHE A 436 -8.52 19.36 3.40
CA PHE A 436 -7.06 19.55 3.50
C PHE A 436 -6.39 18.52 4.40
N VAL A 437 -7.04 18.13 5.51
CA VAL A 437 -6.51 17.12 6.43
C VAL A 437 -6.41 15.77 5.73
N MET A 438 -7.46 15.39 5.00
CA MET A 438 -7.50 14.12 4.26
C MET A 438 -6.50 14.13 3.10
N GLU A 439 -6.35 15.25 2.39
CA GLU A 439 -5.31 15.40 1.38
C GLU A 439 -3.91 15.18 1.99
N TRP A 440 -3.61 15.85 3.10
CA TRP A 440 -2.32 15.71 3.80
C TRP A 440 -2.07 14.28 4.27
N MET A 441 -3.07 13.64 4.90
CA MET A 441 -2.98 12.23 5.32
C MET A 441 -2.73 11.31 4.12
N GLY A 442 -3.34 11.59 2.97
CA GLY A 442 -3.13 10.84 1.74
C GLY A 442 -1.72 11.01 1.16
N MET A 443 -1.16 12.21 1.20
CA MET A 443 0.22 12.46 0.77
C MET A 443 1.24 11.71 1.64
N HIS A 444 0.97 11.57 2.93
CA HIS A 444 1.84 10.91 3.91
C HIS A 444 1.40 9.51 4.33
N ALA A 445 0.55 8.85 3.53
CA ALA A 445 -0.10 7.59 3.90
C ALA A 445 0.86 6.47 4.35
N LEU A 446 1.99 6.30 3.66
CA LEU A 446 2.97 5.26 4.01
C LEU A 446 3.62 5.54 5.37
N MET A 447 4.02 6.78 5.63
CA MET A 447 4.62 7.17 6.90
C MET A 447 3.63 6.96 8.06
N ILE A 448 2.37 7.38 7.86
CA ILE A 448 1.31 7.17 8.86
C ILE A 448 1.08 5.67 9.10
N TYR A 449 1.03 4.86 8.03
CA TYR A 449 0.93 3.41 8.15
C TYR A 449 2.07 2.83 8.99
N VAL A 450 3.33 3.21 8.72
CA VAL A 450 4.48 2.75 9.52
C VAL A 450 4.36 3.18 10.99
N LEU A 451 3.99 4.43 11.26
CA LEU A 451 3.86 4.94 12.62
C LEU A 451 2.77 4.24 13.42
N VAL A 452 1.64 3.92 12.78
CA VAL A 452 0.52 3.20 13.39
C VAL A 452 0.86 1.71 13.54
N ALA A 453 1.32 1.05 12.48
CA ALA A 453 1.63 -0.38 12.48
C ALA A 453 2.74 -0.75 13.48
N CYS A 454 3.74 0.12 13.66
CA CYS A 454 4.82 -0.09 14.61
C CYS A 454 4.45 0.26 16.07
N ASN A 455 3.18 0.63 16.34
CA ASN A 455 2.70 1.18 17.62
C ASN A 455 3.50 2.39 18.12
N VAL A 456 4.24 3.08 17.24
CA VAL A 456 5.04 4.26 17.59
C VAL A 456 4.12 5.41 17.94
N LEU A 457 3.12 5.68 17.12
CA LEU A 457 2.14 6.74 17.38
C LEU A 457 1.37 6.46 18.69
N PRO A 458 0.93 5.22 18.95
CA PRO A 458 0.37 4.87 20.23
C PRO A 458 1.26 5.16 21.45
N VAL A 459 2.53 4.74 21.38
CA VAL A 459 3.50 4.92 22.45
C VAL A 459 3.89 6.40 22.62
N MET A 460 3.95 7.18 21.55
CA MET A 460 4.22 8.63 21.64
C MET A 460 3.06 9.39 22.32
N ILE A 461 1.82 8.95 22.14
CA ILE A 461 0.64 9.61 22.71
C ILE A 461 0.37 9.13 24.14
N GLN A 462 0.56 7.85 24.44
CA GLN A 462 0.20 7.28 25.74
C GLN A 462 1.38 6.81 26.60
N GLY A 463 2.55 6.61 26.01
CA GLY A 463 3.74 6.14 26.70
C GLY A 463 4.39 7.21 27.58
N PHE A 464 4.14 8.50 27.30
CA PHE A 464 4.53 9.58 28.20
C PHE A 464 3.41 9.80 29.22
N TYR A 465 3.67 9.36 30.45
CA TYR A 465 2.80 9.54 31.60
C TYR A 465 3.55 10.21 32.75
N TRP A 466 2.84 10.96 33.58
CA TRP A 466 3.40 11.59 34.76
C TRP A 466 3.10 10.76 36.02
N GLU A 467 4.15 10.22 36.63
CA GLU A 467 4.15 9.35 37.84
C GLU A 467 3.41 8.02 37.70
N GLN A 468 2.14 8.02 37.28
CA GLN A 468 1.31 6.83 37.12
C GLN A 468 0.85 6.66 35.66
N PRO A 469 0.78 5.43 35.13
CA PRO A 469 0.32 5.15 33.75
C PRO A 469 -1.07 5.70 33.39
N LYS A 470 -1.87 6.03 34.41
CA LYS A 470 -3.21 6.62 34.28
C LYS A 470 -3.15 8.11 33.90
N ASN A 471 -2.04 8.79 34.18
CA ASN A 471 -1.82 10.21 33.91
C ASN A 471 -1.02 10.41 32.62
N ASN A 472 -1.51 9.87 31.51
CA ASN A 472 -0.91 10.06 30.19
C ASN A 472 -1.43 11.32 29.50
N LEU A 473 -0.81 11.75 28.39
CA LEU A 473 -1.25 12.95 27.64
C LEU A 473 -2.73 12.93 27.24
N VAL A 474 -3.32 11.75 27.04
CA VAL A 474 -4.74 11.59 26.70
C VAL A 474 -5.64 11.96 27.88
N SER A 475 -5.26 11.55 29.09
CA SER A 475 -5.98 11.92 30.33
C SER A 475 -5.94 13.42 30.62
N CYS A 476 -4.88 14.12 30.19
CA CYS A 476 -4.76 15.58 30.32
C CYS A 476 -5.63 16.36 29.33
N LEU A 477 -6.07 15.76 28.22
CA LEU A 477 -6.80 16.47 27.17
C LEU A 477 -8.33 16.51 27.39
N HIS A 478 -8.98 15.63 28.17
CA HIS A 478 -10.43 15.70 28.42
C HIS A 478 -10.96 15.02 29.72
N PRO A 479 -12.07 15.51 30.34
CA PRO A 479 -12.74 14.91 31.51
C PRO A 479 -13.57 13.63 31.18
N PRO A 480 -14.08 12.91 32.21
CA PRO A 480 -14.44 11.48 32.13
C PRO A 480 -15.62 11.06 31.23
N SER A 481 -16.30 11.97 30.52
CA SER A 481 -17.40 11.62 29.60
C SER A 481 -16.94 11.26 28.18
N ALA A 482 -15.68 11.55 27.80
CA ALA A 482 -15.09 11.15 26.51
C ALA A 482 -14.27 9.85 26.59
N ALA A 483 -14.20 9.23 27.78
CA ALA A 483 -13.36 8.07 28.07
C ALA A 483 -13.69 6.83 27.21
N VAL A 484 -14.87 6.74 26.60
CA VAL A 484 -15.26 5.58 25.79
C VAL A 484 -14.44 5.46 24.49
N PHE A 485 -14.02 6.58 23.89
CA PHE A 485 -13.28 6.54 22.61
C PHE A 485 -11.79 6.19 22.78
N PHE A 486 -11.18 6.54 23.92
CA PHE A 486 -9.75 6.31 24.17
C PHE A 486 -9.45 5.19 25.18
N SER A 487 -10.42 4.75 25.99
CA SER A 487 -10.24 3.61 26.90
C SER A 487 -10.01 2.28 26.17
N CYS A 488 -10.38 2.16 24.89
CA CYS A 488 -10.09 0.97 24.07
C CYS A 488 -8.59 0.80 23.79
N PHE A 489 -7.85 1.89 23.75
CA PHE A 489 -6.40 1.88 23.53
C PHE A 489 -5.64 1.33 24.76
N SER A 490 -6.15 1.57 25.98
CA SER A 490 -5.56 1.05 27.23
C SER A 490 -5.74 -0.47 27.39
N GLN A 491 -6.82 -1.04 26.86
CA GLN A 491 -7.09 -2.49 26.93
C GLN A 491 -6.06 -3.35 26.18
N ARG A 492 -5.32 -2.78 25.21
CA ARG A 492 -4.19 -3.47 24.57
C ARG A 492 -2.96 -3.62 25.47
N MET A 493 -2.80 -2.77 26.48
CA MET A 493 -1.70 -2.85 27.46
C MET A 493 -2.11 -3.50 28.79
N ALA A 494 -3.39 -3.45 29.17
CA ALA A 494 -3.87 -3.95 30.47
C ALA A 494 -3.97 -5.49 30.60
N PHE A 495 -3.76 -6.25 29.53
CA PHE A 495 -3.61 -7.73 29.64
C PHE A 495 -2.23 -8.18 30.15
N ALA A 496 -1.34 -7.23 30.48
CA ALA A 496 -0.04 -7.51 31.10
C ALA A 496 -0.13 -7.41 32.64
N ALA A 497 -0.70 -8.45 33.26
CA ALA A 497 -0.60 -8.83 34.69
C ALA A 497 -1.34 -7.95 35.74
N PRO A 498 -1.82 -8.54 36.88
CA PRO A 498 -1.43 -9.83 37.45
C PRO A 498 -2.59 -10.77 37.79
N ASP A 499 -2.42 -12.06 37.47
CA ASP A 499 -2.62 -13.13 38.43
C ASP A 499 -1.67 -14.28 38.07
N GLY A 500 -1.00 -14.80 39.11
CA GLY A 500 0.11 -15.74 38.98
C GLY A 500 -0.28 -17.05 38.28
N ASN A 501 0.69 -17.63 37.58
CA ASN A 501 0.61 -18.93 36.90
C ASN A 501 -0.28 -19.01 35.65
N ARG A 502 0.06 -18.23 34.61
CA ARG A 502 0.04 -18.66 33.20
C ARG A 502 0.77 -17.62 32.36
N ALA A 503 1.91 -17.99 31.80
CA ALA A 503 2.60 -17.18 30.79
C ALA A 503 1.78 -17.19 29.50
N VAL A 504 0.86 -16.23 29.35
CA VAL A 504 0.24 -15.93 28.05
C VAL A 504 1.32 -15.22 27.24
N MET A 505 1.89 -15.92 26.26
CA MET A 505 2.82 -15.36 25.26
C MET A 505 2.15 -14.15 24.56
N MET A 506 2.51 -12.97 25.03
CA MET A 506 2.40 -11.73 24.28
C MET A 506 3.52 -11.73 23.24
N ASP A 507 3.21 -11.82 21.95
CA ASP A 507 4.18 -11.47 20.91
C ASP A 507 3.52 -11.23 19.54
N GLY A 508 4.05 -10.23 18.82
CA GLY A 508 3.85 -10.04 17.38
C GLY A 508 3.75 -8.59 16.88
N ALA A 509 3.34 -7.61 17.69
CA ALA A 509 3.00 -6.25 17.20
C ALA A 509 3.88 -5.09 17.74
N ASN A 510 4.87 -5.33 18.60
CA ASN A 510 5.57 -4.26 19.32
C ASN A 510 7.04 -4.08 18.93
N CYS A 511 7.34 -3.84 17.65
CA CYS A 511 8.74 -3.68 17.20
C CYS A 511 9.18 -2.24 16.86
N GLY A 512 8.31 -1.23 16.93
CA GLY A 512 8.72 0.18 16.74
C GLY A 512 9.38 0.82 17.96
N SER A 513 8.87 0.51 19.15
CA SER A 513 9.16 1.31 20.35
C SER A 513 10.46 0.91 21.05
N ALA A 514 10.89 -0.36 20.96
CA ALA A 514 12.11 -0.83 21.59
C ALA A 514 13.39 -0.35 20.87
N VAL A 515 13.36 -0.27 19.53
CA VAL A 515 14.48 0.21 18.72
C VAL A 515 14.70 1.72 18.92
N PHE A 516 13.62 2.49 19.08
CA PHE A 516 13.69 3.92 19.37
C PHE A 516 14.19 4.19 20.81
N ALA A 517 13.79 3.37 21.79
CA ALA A 517 14.24 3.47 23.17
C ALA A 517 15.74 3.09 23.35
N LEU A 518 16.25 2.15 22.56
CA LEU A 518 17.68 1.78 22.55
C LEU A 518 18.55 2.82 21.83
N TRP A 519 18.03 3.49 20.80
CA TRP A 519 18.75 4.57 20.11
C TRP A 519 18.91 5.82 20.99
N MET A 520 17.94 6.11 21.85
CA MET A 520 18.00 7.24 22.80
C MET A 520 18.88 7.00 24.03
N ARG A 521 19.40 5.78 24.26
CA ARG A 521 20.28 5.48 25.40
C ARG A 521 21.77 5.65 25.11
N HIS A 522 22.14 6.00 23.86
CA HIS A 522 23.52 6.21 23.43
C HIS A 522 23.77 7.54 22.72
N ARG A 523 23.05 8.60 23.10
CA ARG A 523 23.47 9.99 22.82
C ARG A 523 23.41 10.84 24.08
#